data_AF-A0A6C0IH59-F1
#
_entry.id   AF-A0A6C0IH59-F1
#
_cell.length_a   1.000
_cell.length_b   1.000
_cell.length_c   1.000
_cell.angle_alpha   90.00
_cell.angle_beta   90.00
_cell.angle_gamma   90.00
#
_symmetry.space_group_name_H-M   'P 1'
#
loop_
_entity.id
_entity.type
_entity.pdbx_description
1 polymer ?
#
loop_
_entity_poly.entity_id
_entity_poly.type
_entity_poly.pdbx_seq_one_letter_code
_entity_poly.pdbx_strand_id
1 'polypeptide(L)'
;MSCYHNTCNKKPSFNKKGEKAIACKDHKTDEMVNVKLNICKDASCNITAIYGYKGSKPQYCLKHRIADMISLHHSTLCEYAECITRASCNILGRPPAFCSKHKTDNMINVVNKRCVYPGCTSLSRLFNYKGSKGEFCVTHKKPGMIDVSHKPCEHADCTLQPSYDIKGGSGRFCTTHKLANMIDIKNKYCDHSGCTVVNPIFNVEGSISGKFCIQHKTPSMIDVKHKTCEHENCKIRPSFDIKGGNGRFCVTHKHDDMIDITHTYCDHTDCKKRANFDLPDGKGKCCTTHKAEGMIDIANKHCIVDKCYSRANFGKLGSKVSHCAVHREKGMIRRSNRKCANCKELAVWGINFTPLHCELHKNEDEQNLVERPCSSCHLPYILDKDNKCENCNPLSWKSALLAKQIPLMDYLDSRDLAGEMTDRIIDKGICGKERPDRLYDFHDKIVILECDEHQHNDRACICEQTRMVNISQMFGGIPVYFIRFNPDTYTPKHEALSEDTITKRYKTCGDFIQDIKDQRIKLPNALLSVIYLYYNGWSGLNEEEWNIITPME
;
A
#
# COMPACT_ATOMS: atom_id res chain seq x y z
N MET A 1 -46.38 -47.06 34.99
CA MET A 1 -47.34 -46.62 33.95
C MET A 1 -46.57 -46.06 32.77
N SER A 2 -46.61 -46.79 31.65
CA SER A 2 -46.15 -46.38 30.32
C SER A 2 -47.25 -45.58 29.61
N CYS A 3 -46.90 -44.97 28.47
CA CYS A 3 -47.87 -44.31 27.60
C CYS A 3 -48.97 -45.30 27.15
N TYR A 4 -50.19 -44.83 26.88
CA TYR A 4 -51.32 -45.66 26.45
C TYR A 4 -51.10 -46.38 25.11
N HIS A 5 -50.10 -45.95 24.34
CA HIS A 5 -49.70 -46.63 23.12
C HIS A 5 -48.77 -47.80 23.48
N ASN A 6 -49.24 -49.03 23.24
CA ASN A 6 -48.61 -50.28 23.67
C ASN A 6 -47.14 -50.48 23.26
N THR A 7 -46.63 -49.75 22.26
CA THR A 7 -45.23 -49.80 21.80
C THR A 7 -44.37 -48.66 22.36
N CYS A 8 -44.93 -47.79 23.21
CA CYS A 8 -44.26 -46.57 23.68
C CYS A 8 -43.78 -46.69 25.14
N ASN A 9 -42.46 -46.71 25.32
CA ASN A 9 -41.81 -46.77 26.64
C ASN A 9 -41.63 -45.39 27.31
N LYS A 10 -42.16 -44.30 26.74
CA LYS A 10 -42.05 -42.95 27.31
C LYS A 10 -43.03 -42.77 28.47
N LYS A 11 -42.59 -42.07 29.53
CA LYS A 11 -43.45 -41.72 30.67
C LYS A 11 -44.58 -40.79 30.21
N PRO A 12 -45.85 -41.08 30.52
CA PRO A 12 -46.95 -40.21 30.13
C PRO A 12 -46.95 -38.91 30.96
N SER A 13 -47.32 -37.81 30.32
CA SER A 13 -47.47 -36.48 30.91
C SER A 13 -48.69 -35.72 30.39
N PHE A 14 -49.37 -36.22 29.36
CA PHE A 14 -50.50 -35.55 28.70
C PHE A 14 -51.81 -36.32 28.91
N ASN A 15 -52.90 -35.59 29.13
CA ASN A 15 -54.29 -36.08 29.07
C ASN A 15 -55.28 -34.87 29.06
N LYS A 16 -56.59 -35.12 29.17
CA LYS A 16 -57.61 -34.09 29.41
C LYS A 16 -57.41 -33.40 30.76
N LYS A 17 -57.80 -32.13 30.86
CA LYS A 17 -57.66 -31.30 32.07
C LYS A 17 -58.34 -31.98 33.26
N GLY A 18 -57.58 -32.22 34.34
CA GLY A 18 -58.06 -32.87 35.57
C GLY A 18 -57.90 -34.39 35.61
N GLU A 19 -57.53 -35.03 34.49
CA GLU A 19 -57.33 -36.48 34.43
C GLU A 19 -55.86 -36.90 34.65
N LYS A 20 -55.65 -38.19 34.98
CA LYS A 20 -54.30 -38.76 35.13
C LYS A 20 -53.60 -38.85 33.77
N ALA A 21 -52.29 -38.64 33.74
CA ALA A 21 -51.51 -38.67 32.50
C ALA A 21 -51.53 -40.06 31.83
N ILE A 22 -51.95 -40.12 30.56
CA ILE A 22 -51.99 -41.36 29.76
C ILE A 22 -51.10 -41.31 28.54
N ALA A 23 -50.78 -40.13 27.99
CA ALA A 23 -50.02 -39.96 26.75
C ALA A 23 -48.65 -39.30 26.96
N CYS A 24 -47.65 -39.65 26.14
CA CYS A 24 -46.38 -38.93 26.06
C CYS A 24 -46.47 -37.75 25.07
N LYS A 25 -45.41 -36.93 24.97
CA LYS A 25 -45.41 -35.74 24.10
C LYS A 25 -45.71 -36.06 22.63
N ASP A 26 -45.24 -37.20 22.15
CA ASP A 26 -45.38 -37.60 20.74
C ASP A 26 -46.73 -38.26 20.43
N HIS A 27 -47.46 -38.70 21.46
CA HIS A 27 -48.77 -39.36 21.34
C HIS A 27 -49.90 -38.54 21.96
N LYS A 28 -49.70 -37.22 22.15
CA LYS A 28 -50.75 -36.32 22.61
C LYS A 28 -51.65 -35.94 21.43
N THR A 29 -52.95 -35.80 21.65
CA THR A 29 -53.84 -35.10 20.69
C THR A 29 -53.78 -33.59 20.92
N ASP A 30 -54.40 -32.80 20.04
CA ASP A 30 -54.46 -31.34 20.19
C ASP A 30 -55.31 -30.90 21.39
N GLU A 31 -56.26 -31.74 21.82
CA GLU A 31 -57.09 -31.52 23.01
C GLU A 31 -56.39 -31.90 24.32
N MET A 32 -55.29 -32.67 24.25
CA MET A 32 -54.56 -33.11 25.44
C MET A 32 -53.58 -32.05 25.93
N VAL A 33 -53.65 -31.76 27.22
CA VAL A 33 -52.79 -30.83 27.94
C VAL A 33 -51.78 -31.59 28.81
N ASN A 34 -50.67 -30.93 29.15
CA ASN A 34 -49.71 -31.52 30.09
C ASN A 34 -50.30 -31.48 31.51
N VAL A 35 -50.89 -32.58 31.95
CA VAL A 35 -51.54 -32.71 33.28
C VAL A 35 -50.55 -32.87 34.43
N LYS A 36 -49.24 -32.99 34.15
CA LYS A 36 -48.18 -33.01 35.17
C LYS A 36 -47.67 -31.63 35.56
N LEU A 37 -47.93 -30.61 34.74
CA LEU A 37 -47.57 -29.23 35.02
C LEU A 37 -48.82 -28.45 35.43
N ASN A 38 -48.64 -27.38 36.19
CA ASN A 38 -49.76 -26.50 36.49
C ASN A 38 -50.23 -25.84 35.20
N ILE A 39 -51.54 -25.89 34.94
CA ILE A 39 -52.17 -25.21 33.81
C ILE A 39 -52.65 -23.84 34.31
N CYS A 40 -52.68 -22.86 33.41
CA CYS A 40 -53.23 -21.54 33.68
C CYS A 40 -54.62 -21.63 34.34
N LYS A 41 -54.85 -20.84 35.39
CA LYS A 41 -56.12 -20.78 36.13
C LYS A 41 -57.28 -20.24 35.31
N ASP A 42 -57.00 -19.46 34.26
CA ASP A 42 -58.04 -19.00 33.33
C ASP A 42 -58.81 -20.19 32.73
N ALA A 43 -60.13 -20.17 32.84
CA ALA A 43 -61.00 -21.29 32.50
C ALA A 43 -60.88 -21.71 31.02
N SER A 44 -60.58 -20.75 30.15
CA SER A 44 -60.44 -20.94 28.69
C SER A 44 -59.00 -21.25 28.26
N CYS A 45 -58.04 -21.30 29.20
CA CYS A 45 -56.63 -21.43 28.88
C CYS A 45 -56.06 -22.82 29.19
N ASN A 46 -55.45 -23.41 28.17
CA ASN A 46 -54.76 -24.71 28.24
C ASN A 46 -53.23 -24.59 28.21
N ILE A 47 -52.70 -23.37 28.35
CA ILE A 47 -51.26 -23.10 28.40
C ILE A 47 -50.74 -23.39 29.81
N THR A 48 -49.55 -24.00 29.90
CA THR A 48 -48.84 -24.19 31.17
C THR A 48 -48.67 -22.86 31.92
N ALA A 49 -49.05 -22.85 33.19
CA ALA A 49 -48.80 -21.75 34.09
C ALA A 49 -47.29 -21.64 34.39
N ILE A 50 -46.75 -20.45 34.17
CA ILE A 50 -45.34 -20.12 34.47
C ILE A 50 -45.22 -18.82 35.27
N TYR A 51 -46.32 -18.11 35.49
CA TYR A 51 -46.40 -16.87 36.27
C TYR A 51 -47.15 -17.07 37.59
N GLY A 52 -46.71 -16.38 38.64
CA GLY A 52 -47.36 -16.36 39.95
C GLY A 52 -46.64 -15.42 40.91
N TYR A 53 -47.04 -15.43 42.19
CA TYR A 53 -46.38 -14.62 43.22
C TYR A 53 -45.16 -15.35 43.80
N LYS A 54 -44.17 -14.60 44.31
CA LYS A 54 -42.96 -15.15 44.93
C LYS A 54 -43.34 -16.15 46.04
N GLY A 55 -42.75 -17.35 46.00
CA GLY A 55 -43.03 -18.43 46.96
C GLY A 55 -44.31 -19.25 46.68
N SER A 56 -45.11 -18.88 45.68
CA SER A 56 -46.29 -19.65 45.27
C SER A 56 -45.99 -20.58 44.09
N LYS A 57 -46.87 -21.57 43.84
CA LYS A 57 -46.84 -22.38 42.62
C LYS A 57 -47.28 -21.52 41.41
N PRO A 58 -46.76 -21.74 40.19
CA PRO A 58 -47.23 -21.05 38.99
C PRO A 58 -48.75 -21.22 38.80
N GLN A 59 -49.46 -20.12 38.54
CA GLN A 59 -50.92 -20.06 38.41
C GLN A 59 -51.40 -19.55 37.05
N TYR A 60 -50.62 -18.73 36.35
CA TYR A 60 -51.04 -18.10 35.10
C TYR A 60 -49.99 -18.27 33.99
N CYS A 61 -50.41 -18.21 32.72
CA CYS A 61 -49.50 -18.16 31.58
C CYS A 61 -49.07 -16.70 31.29
N LEU A 62 -48.18 -16.48 30.32
CA LEU A 62 -47.73 -15.13 29.96
C LEU A 62 -48.88 -14.18 29.57
N LYS A 63 -49.90 -14.70 28.88
CA LYS A 63 -51.06 -13.91 28.42
C LYS A 63 -52.02 -13.52 29.55
N HIS A 64 -52.16 -14.38 30.56
CA HIS A 64 -53.13 -14.21 31.65
C HIS A 64 -52.47 -13.81 32.97
N ARG A 65 -51.21 -13.38 32.95
CA ARG A 65 -50.56 -12.84 34.14
C ARG A 65 -51.22 -11.52 34.52
N ILE A 66 -51.35 -11.27 35.82
CA ILE A 66 -51.80 -9.99 36.36
C ILE A 66 -50.54 -9.17 36.73
N ALA A 67 -50.71 -7.86 36.97
CA ALA A 67 -49.67 -7.03 37.55
C ALA A 67 -49.03 -7.71 38.79
N ASP A 68 -47.72 -7.50 38.96
CA ASP A 68 -46.90 -8.03 40.07
C ASP A 68 -46.66 -9.56 40.07
N MET A 69 -47.19 -10.31 39.10
CA MET A 69 -46.83 -11.72 38.92
C MET A 69 -45.49 -11.88 38.22
N ILE A 70 -44.63 -12.73 38.78
CA ILE A 70 -43.29 -13.01 38.30
C ILE A 70 -43.22 -14.34 37.54
N SER A 71 -42.26 -14.48 36.63
CA SER A 71 -41.99 -15.77 35.99
C SER A 71 -41.32 -16.70 36.99
N LEU A 72 -42.04 -17.74 37.41
CA LEU A 72 -41.61 -18.79 38.33
C LEU A 72 -40.95 -19.97 37.62
N HIS A 73 -40.79 -19.89 36.30
CA HIS A 73 -40.08 -20.88 35.50
C HIS A 73 -38.56 -20.80 35.67
N HIS A 74 -38.04 -19.68 36.19
CA HIS A 74 -36.61 -19.50 36.45
C HIS A 74 -36.31 -19.80 37.91
N SER A 75 -35.43 -20.79 38.14
CA SER A 75 -35.09 -21.27 39.48
C SER A 75 -34.32 -20.27 40.35
N THR A 76 -33.76 -19.21 39.75
CA THR A 76 -32.93 -18.20 40.44
C THR A 76 -33.30 -16.78 39.99
N LEU A 77 -33.90 -16.01 40.91
CA LEU A 77 -34.17 -14.58 40.76
C LEU A 77 -32.97 -13.77 41.23
N CYS A 78 -32.90 -12.51 40.81
CA CYS A 78 -31.89 -11.58 41.27
C CYS A 78 -31.98 -11.39 42.80
N GLU A 79 -30.84 -11.44 43.49
CA GLU A 79 -30.75 -11.27 44.95
C GLU A 79 -30.95 -9.83 45.41
N TYR A 80 -30.82 -8.85 44.51
CA TYR A 80 -31.15 -7.45 44.80
C TYR A 80 -32.60 -7.30 45.27
N ALA A 81 -32.81 -6.52 46.33
CA ALA A 81 -34.12 -6.32 46.95
C ALA A 81 -35.17 -5.91 45.91
N GLU A 82 -36.34 -6.56 45.98
CA GLU A 82 -37.50 -6.31 45.09
C GLU A 82 -37.26 -6.59 43.60
N CYS A 83 -36.09 -7.12 43.22
CA CYS A 83 -35.81 -7.42 41.83
C CYS A 83 -36.43 -8.74 41.37
N ILE A 84 -37.40 -8.64 40.46
CA ILE A 84 -38.10 -9.80 39.89
C ILE A 84 -37.46 -10.35 38.60
N THR A 85 -36.31 -9.80 38.20
CA THR A 85 -35.61 -10.25 36.99
C THR A 85 -34.80 -11.51 37.27
N ARG A 86 -34.69 -12.38 36.28
CA ARG A 86 -33.88 -13.61 36.36
C ARG A 86 -32.42 -13.27 36.65
N ALA A 87 -31.82 -13.96 37.62
CA ALA A 87 -30.38 -13.89 37.83
C ALA A 87 -29.63 -14.51 36.65
N SER A 88 -28.66 -13.78 36.11
CA SER A 88 -27.81 -14.20 34.99
C SER A 88 -26.32 -13.96 35.23
N CYS A 89 -26.00 -13.14 36.22
CA CYS A 89 -24.68 -12.60 36.47
C CYS A 89 -24.16 -13.02 37.85
N ASN A 90 -22.88 -13.37 37.90
CA ASN A 90 -22.11 -13.53 39.13
C ASN A 90 -20.60 -13.52 38.80
N ILE A 91 -19.75 -13.68 39.82
CA ILE A 91 -18.33 -13.98 39.68
C ILE A 91 -18.17 -15.31 38.92
N LEU A 92 -17.14 -15.39 38.08
CA LEU A 92 -16.82 -16.59 37.31
C LEU A 92 -16.70 -17.83 38.23
N GLY A 93 -17.42 -18.91 37.89
CA GLY A 93 -17.43 -20.15 38.67
C GLY A 93 -18.52 -20.22 39.76
N ARG A 94 -19.24 -19.13 40.03
CA ARG A 94 -20.37 -19.10 40.97
C ARG A 94 -21.72 -19.22 40.24
N PRO A 95 -22.76 -19.77 40.90
CA PRO A 95 -24.12 -19.80 40.33
C PRO A 95 -24.66 -18.37 40.14
N PRO A 96 -25.60 -18.13 39.21
CA PRO A 96 -26.13 -16.78 38.97
C PRO A 96 -26.86 -16.23 40.21
N ALA A 97 -26.52 -15.01 40.61
CA ALA A 97 -27.11 -14.32 41.78
C ALA A 97 -27.76 -12.98 41.40
N PHE A 98 -27.24 -12.26 40.41
CA PHE A 98 -27.71 -10.92 40.04
C PHE A 98 -28.17 -10.86 38.58
N CYS A 99 -29.01 -9.88 38.24
CA CYS A 99 -29.35 -9.60 36.83
C CYS A 99 -28.32 -8.65 36.18
N SER A 100 -28.45 -8.39 34.88
CA SER A 100 -27.53 -7.50 34.16
C SER A 100 -27.52 -6.05 34.67
N LYS A 101 -28.63 -5.57 35.25
CA LYS A 101 -28.74 -4.21 35.83
C LYS A 101 -28.13 -4.11 37.24
N HIS A 102 -28.06 -5.21 37.98
CA HIS A 102 -27.58 -5.24 39.38
C HIS A 102 -26.25 -5.99 39.52
N LYS A 103 -25.48 -6.11 38.45
CA LYS A 103 -24.15 -6.71 38.47
C LYS A 103 -23.11 -5.66 38.88
N THR A 104 -22.10 -6.03 39.65
CA THR A 104 -20.90 -5.19 39.85
C THR A 104 -19.89 -5.41 38.71
N ASP A 105 -18.82 -4.61 38.66
CA ASP A 105 -17.82 -4.68 37.58
C ASP A 105 -17.15 -6.06 37.47
N ASN A 106 -16.94 -6.73 38.61
CA ASN A 106 -16.36 -8.07 38.68
C ASN A 106 -17.35 -9.20 38.34
N MET A 107 -18.63 -8.88 38.13
CA MET A 107 -19.67 -9.86 37.80
C MET A 107 -19.92 -9.93 36.30
N ILE A 108 -19.91 -11.15 35.78
CA ILE A 108 -20.12 -11.47 34.37
C ILE A 108 -21.35 -12.33 34.19
N ASN A 109 -21.86 -12.43 32.96
CA ASN A 109 -22.90 -13.40 32.66
C ASN A 109 -22.35 -14.84 32.79
N VAL A 110 -22.94 -15.64 33.67
CA VAL A 110 -22.55 -17.04 33.96
C VAL A 110 -23.53 -18.07 33.40
N VAL A 111 -24.64 -17.61 32.82
CA VAL A 111 -25.71 -18.46 32.26
C VAL A 111 -25.49 -18.71 30.77
N ASN A 112 -25.10 -17.68 30.01
CA ASN A 112 -24.90 -17.78 28.57
C ASN A 112 -23.52 -18.36 28.26
N LYS A 113 -23.43 -19.28 27.29
CA LYS A 113 -22.13 -19.85 26.90
C LYS A 113 -21.25 -18.76 26.30
N ARG A 114 -19.99 -18.73 26.74
CA ARG A 114 -18.96 -17.77 26.35
C ARG A 114 -18.03 -18.35 25.29
N CYS A 115 -17.12 -17.50 24.84
CA CYS A 115 -15.94 -17.93 24.11
C CYS A 115 -15.21 -19.06 24.88
N VAL A 116 -14.78 -20.10 24.17
CA VAL A 116 -14.09 -21.26 24.75
C VAL A 116 -12.66 -20.91 25.19
N TYR A 117 -12.09 -19.81 24.70
CA TYR A 117 -10.74 -19.38 25.07
C TYR A 117 -10.62 -19.18 26.59
N PRO A 118 -9.61 -19.79 27.25
CA PRO A 118 -9.45 -19.72 28.70
C PRO A 118 -9.46 -18.28 29.24
N GLY A 119 -10.28 -18.03 30.26
CA GLY A 119 -10.41 -16.70 30.88
C GLY A 119 -11.22 -15.67 30.08
N CYS A 120 -11.72 -16.01 28.88
CA CYS A 120 -12.50 -15.06 28.08
C CYS A 120 -13.91 -14.83 28.64
N THR A 121 -14.26 -13.56 28.85
CA THR A 121 -15.59 -13.13 29.33
C THR A 121 -16.58 -12.81 28.20
N SER A 122 -16.13 -12.87 26.94
CA SER A 122 -16.96 -12.55 25.77
C SER A 122 -18.09 -13.56 25.58
N LEU A 123 -19.31 -13.07 25.45
CA LEU A 123 -20.49 -13.87 25.10
C LEU A 123 -20.59 -14.12 23.58
N SER A 124 -19.80 -13.41 22.78
CA SER A 124 -19.86 -13.41 21.31
C SER A 124 -19.09 -14.58 20.72
N ARG A 125 -19.59 -15.81 20.89
CA ARG A 125 -19.03 -17.04 20.30
C ARG A 125 -19.40 -17.20 18.82
N LEU A 126 -18.95 -16.28 17.98
CA LEU A 126 -19.37 -16.18 16.58
C LEU A 126 -18.58 -17.08 15.63
N PHE A 127 -17.31 -17.33 15.95
CA PHE A 127 -16.34 -17.88 15.00
C PHE A 127 -16.07 -19.36 15.23
N ASN A 128 -16.00 -20.12 14.13
CA ASN A 128 -15.48 -21.49 14.05
C ASN A 128 -15.18 -21.88 12.58
N TYR A 129 -14.80 -23.12 12.32
CA TYR A 129 -14.67 -23.68 10.97
C TYR A 129 -16.03 -24.00 10.34
N LYS A 130 -16.11 -24.00 8.99
CA LYS A 130 -17.35 -24.27 8.22
C LYS A 130 -18.00 -25.58 8.69
N GLY A 131 -19.30 -25.53 8.97
CA GLY A 131 -20.08 -26.68 9.47
C GLY A 131 -20.09 -26.87 11.00
N SER A 132 -19.27 -26.11 11.75
CA SER A 132 -19.24 -26.17 13.22
C SER A 132 -20.06 -25.06 13.88
N LYS A 133 -20.42 -25.23 15.16
CA LYS A 133 -21.09 -24.17 15.94
C LYS A 133 -20.08 -23.14 16.43
N GLY A 134 -20.49 -21.89 16.56
CA GLY A 134 -19.60 -20.81 17.01
C GLY A 134 -19.10 -21.02 18.45
N GLU A 135 -17.79 -20.90 18.64
CA GLU A 135 -17.10 -21.16 19.91
C GLU A 135 -16.12 -20.07 20.30
N PHE A 136 -15.61 -19.30 19.34
CA PHE A 136 -14.62 -18.26 19.57
C PHE A 136 -15.19 -16.87 19.32
N CYS A 137 -14.71 -15.86 20.05
CA CYS A 137 -15.00 -14.45 19.77
C CYS A 137 -14.03 -13.85 18.77
N VAL A 138 -14.32 -12.62 18.32
CA VAL A 138 -13.52 -11.93 17.29
C VAL A 138 -12.05 -11.83 17.65
N THR A 139 -11.73 -11.59 18.93
CA THR A 139 -10.36 -11.49 19.44
C THR A 139 -9.64 -12.83 19.54
N HIS A 140 -10.37 -13.94 19.67
CA HIS A 140 -9.82 -15.30 19.79
C HIS A 140 -10.07 -16.13 18.52
N LYS A 141 -10.41 -15.46 17.42
CA LYS A 141 -10.57 -16.06 16.09
C LYS A 141 -9.19 -16.48 15.57
N LYS A 142 -9.03 -17.76 15.26
CA LYS A 142 -7.80 -18.28 14.62
C LYS A 142 -7.85 -18.10 13.10
N PRO A 143 -6.68 -18.08 12.42
CA PRO A 143 -6.64 -18.15 10.95
C PRO A 143 -7.48 -19.31 10.41
N GLY A 144 -8.25 -19.04 9.36
CA GLY A 144 -9.18 -20.01 8.74
C GLY A 144 -10.54 -20.15 9.41
N MET A 145 -10.77 -19.58 10.61
CA MET A 145 -12.11 -19.53 11.19
C MET A 145 -12.98 -18.48 10.49
N ILE A 146 -14.28 -18.75 10.38
CA ILE A 146 -15.29 -17.87 9.80
C ILE A 146 -16.40 -17.61 10.80
N ASP A 147 -17.21 -16.57 10.57
CA ASP A 147 -18.45 -16.40 11.32
C ASP A 147 -19.43 -17.49 10.90
N VAL A 148 -19.76 -18.39 11.83
CA VAL A 148 -20.67 -19.52 11.61
C VAL A 148 -22.04 -19.29 12.25
N SER A 149 -22.20 -18.16 12.96
CA SER A 149 -23.43 -17.84 13.69
C SER A 149 -24.39 -17.01 12.84
N HIS A 150 -23.84 -16.11 12.03
CA HIS A 150 -24.62 -15.30 11.12
C HIS A 150 -24.70 -15.95 9.74
N LYS A 151 -25.83 -15.73 9.03
CA LYS A 151 -26.01 -16.25 7.67
C LYS A 151 -24.96 -15.61 6.74
N PRO A 152 -24.22 -16.41 5.96
CA PRO A 152 -23.30 -15.87 4.95
C PRO A 152 -24.07 -15.35 3.73
N CYS A 153 -23.36 -14.66 2.85
CA CYS A 153 -23.82 -14.30 1.52
C CYS A 153 -24.30 -15.52 0.72
N GLU A 154 -25.37 -15.38 -0.06
CA GLU A 154 -25.98 -16.47 -0.85
C GLU A 154 -25.11 -16.95 -2.03
N HIS A 155 -24.12 -16.16 -2.45
CA HIS A 155 -23.16 -16.59 -3.47
C HIS A 155 -22.35 -17.80 -2.99
N ALA A 156 -22.20 -18.79 -3.88
CA ALA A 156 -21.45 -20.01 -3.62
C ALA A 156 -20.07 -19.71 -3.00
N ASP A 157 -19.75 -20.44 -1.94
CA ASP A 157 -18.51 -20.37 -1.16
C ASP A 157 -18.13 -18.99 -0.57
N CYS A 158 -19.07 -18.03 -0.56
CA CYS A 158 -18.85 -16.76 0.10
C CYS A 158 -19.07 -16.89 1.61
N THR A 159 -18.12 -16.40 2.41
CA THR A 159 -18.22 -16.36 3.88
C THR A 159 -18.44 -14.95 4.42
N LEU A 160 -18.58 -13.96 3.53
CA LEU A 160 -18.81 -12.57 3.92
C LEU A 160 -20.25 -12.39 4.41
N GLN A 161 -20.40 -11.49 5.37
CA GLN A 161 -21.71 -11.10 5.88
C GLN A 161 -22.48 -10.33 4.80
N PRO A 162 -23.70 -10.74 4.47
CA PRO A 162 -24.48 -10.05 3.47
C PRO A 162 -25.04 -8.74 4.03
N SER A 163 -25.08 -7.72 3.19
CA SER A 163 -25.62 -6.39 3.49
C SER A 163 -26.41 -5.80 2.32
N TYR A 164 -26.42 -6.46 1.16
CA TYR A 164 -27.06 -6.00 -0.06
C TYR A 164 -28.25 -6.89 -0.40
N ASP A 165 -29.34 -6.26 -0.82
CA ASP A 165 -30.57 -6.90 -1.27
C ASP A 165 -31.44 -5.90 -2.05
N ILE A 166 -32.60 -6.32 -2.54
CA ILE A 166 -33.63 -5.39 -3.00
C ILE A 166 -34.24 -4.61 -1.83
N LYS A 167 -34.87 -3.46 -2.12
CA LYS A 167 -35.52 -2.62 -1.09
C LYS A 167 -36.56 -3.42 -0.30
N GLY A 168 -36.43 -3.44 1.03
CA GLY A 168 -37.28 -4.23 1.93
C GLY A 168 -36.81 -5.68 2.17
N GLY A 169 -35.71 -6.09 1.52
CA GLY A 169 -35.08 -7.40 1.73
C GLY A 169 -34.35 -7.54 3.07
N SER A 170 -33.73 -8.71 3.28
CA SER A 170 -33.08 -9.07 4.55
C SER A 170 -31.55 -9.11 4.48
N GLY A 171 -30.98 -8.78 3.32
CA GLY A 171 -29.53 -8.76 3.11
C GLY A 171 -29.06 -10.14 2.71
N ARG A 172 -29.01 -10.39 1.40
CA ARG A 172 -28.70 -11.70 0.82
C ARG A 172 -27.31 -11.79 0.24
N PHE A 173 -26.77 -10.66 -0.22
CA PHE A 173 -25.47 -10.58 -0.88
C PHE A 173 -24.51 -9.65 -0.14
N CYS A 174 -23.21 -9.91 -0.27
CA CYS A 174 -22.17 -9.01 0.21
C CYS A 174 -21.80 -7.97 -0.86
N THR A 175 -20.94 -7.01 -0.50
CA THR A 175 -20.52 -5.92 -1.41
C THR A 175 -19.93 -6.42 -2.73
N THR A 176 -19.22 -7.55 -2.72
CA THR A 176 -18.57 -8.12 -3.92
C THR A 176 -19.52 -8.93 -4.79
N HIS A 177 -20.63 -9.43 -4.23
CA HIS A 177 -21.59 -10.28 -4.92
C HIS A 177 -22.96 -9.63 -5.10
N LYS A 178 -23.06 -8.31 -4.93
CA LYS A 178 -24.30 -7.58 -5.19
C LYS A 178 -24.61 -7.53 -6.69
N LEU A 179 -25.87 -7.69 -7.06
CA LEU A 179 -26.34 -7.42 -8.42
C LEU A 179 -26.59 -5.91 -8.61
N ALA A 180 -26.67 -5.47 -9.86
CA ALA A 180 -26.82 -4.05 -10.21
C ALA A 180 -28.05 -3.38 -9.57
N ASN A 181 -29.14 -4.14 -9.36
CA ASN A 181 -30.38 -3.68 -8.75
C ASN A 181 -30.42 -3.81 -7.21
N MET A 182 -29.34 -4.25 -6.57
CA MET A 182 -29.28 -4.44 -5.12
C MET A 182 -28.69 -3.24 -4.40
N ILE A 183 -29.33 -2.89 -3.28
CA ILE A 183 -29.00 -1.77 -2.42
C ILE A 183 -28.52 -2.31 -1.07
N ASP A 184 -27.64 -1.57 -0.39
CA ASP A 184 -27.26 -1.82 1.01
C ASP A 184 -28.48 -1.68 1.94
N ILE A 185 -29.01 -2.76 2.48
CA ILE A 185 -30.20 -2.72 3.35
C ILE A 185 -29.88 -2.43 4.83
N LYS A 186 -28.59 -2.43 5.21
CA LYS A 186 -28.17 -2.19 6.60
C LYS A 186 -28.03 -0.71 6.90
N ASN A 187 -27.52 0.07 5.95
CA ASN A 187 -27.29 1.49 6.10
C ASN A 187 -28.50 2.33 5.68
N LYS A 188 -28.71 3.48 6.33
CA LYS A 188 -29.78 4.42 5.97
C LYS A 188 -29.43 5.15 4.67
N TYR A 189 -30.43 5.42 3.84
CA TYR A 189 -30.29 6.19 2.61
C TYR A 189 -30.61 7.66 2.82
N CYS A 190 -30.14 8.48 1.90
CA CYS A 190 -30.67 9.83 1.72
C CYS A 190 -32.18 9.78 1.47
N ASP A 191 -32.94 10.65 2.16
CA ASP A 191 -34.40 10.74 2.08
C ASP A 191 -34.90 11.35 0.75
N HIS A 192 -34.00 11.76 -0.15
CA HIS A 192 -34.38 12.26 -1.46
C HIS A 192 -34.80 11.12 -2.38
N SER A 193 -35.93 11.27 -3.06
CA SER A 193 -36.49 10.24 -3.93
C SER A 193 -35.48 9.81 -5.00
N GLY A 194 -35.23 8.50 -5.11
CA GLY A 194 -34.28 7.94 -6.07
C GLY A 194 -32.79 8.10 -5.72
N CYS A 195 -32.44 8.72 -4.58
CA CYS A 195 -31.05 8.85 -4.18
C CYS A 195 -30.47 7.53 -3.64
N THR A 196 -29.30 7.14 -4.15
CA THR A 196 -28.59 5.91 -3.75
C THR A 196 -27.47 6.15 -2.73
N VAL A 197 -27.29 7.39 -2.28
CA VAL A 197 -26.26 7.74 -1.29
C VAL A 197 -26.65 7.17 0.08
N VAL A 198 -25.79 6.32 0.62
CA VAL A 198 -25.90 5.74 1.97
C VAL A 198 -25.26 6.64 3.02
N ASN A 199 -25.71 6.51 4.25
CA ASN A 199 -25.23 7.24 5.43
C ASN A 199 -25.28 8.77 5.25
N PRO A 200 -26.46 9.35 4.99
CA PRO A 200 -26.60 10.80 4.94
C PRO A 200 -26.17 11.45 6.26
N ILE A 201 -25.61 12.66 6.15
CA ILE A 201 -25.06 13.41 7.28
C ILE A 201 -25.74 14.76 7.48
N PHE A 202 -26.49 15.24 6.48
CA PHE A 202 -27.12 16.55 6.53
C PHE A 202 -28.56 16.47 7.03
N ASN A 203 -28.94 17.41 7.88
CA ASN A 203 -30.32 17.57 8.35
C ASN A 203 -30.51 18.98 8.94
N VAL A 204 -31.71 19.30 9.42
CA VAL A 204 -31.97 20.52 10.18
C VAL A 204 -31.26 20.50 11.54
N GLU A 205 -30.91 21.68 12.03
CA GLU A 205 -30.26 21.86 13.33
C GLU A 205 -31.05 21.22 14.48
N GLY A 206 -30.34 20.62 15.45
CA GLY A 206 -30.94 19.86 16.56
C GLY A 206 -31.32 18.41 16.23
N SER A 207 -31.21 17.98 14.97
CA SER A 207 -31.47 16.58 14.61
C SER A 207 -30.36 15.64 15.09
N ILE A 208 -30.74 14.50 15.67
CA ILE A 208 -29.78 13.47 16.13
C ILE A 208 -29.16 12.63 14.99
N SER A 209 -29.69 12.72 13.77
CA SER A 209 -29.23 11.91 12.64
C SER A 209 -29.42 12.62 11.31
N GLY A 210 -28.47 12.43 10.39
CA GLY A 210 -28.54 12.91 9.01
C GLY A 210 -29.65 12.21 8.21
N LYS A 211 -30.29 12.97 7.32
CA LYS A 211 -31.34 12.50 6.40
C LYS A 211 -30.99 12.74 4.93
N PHE A 212 -30.17 13.76 4.64
CA PHE A 212 -29.81 14.13 3.28
C PHE A 212 -28.30 13.99 3.02
N CYS A 213 -27.95 13.69 1.77
CA CYS A 213 -26.57 13.70 1.29
C CYS A 213 -26.16 15.11 0.86
N ILE A 214 -24.88 15.30 0.53
CA ILE A 214 -24.35 16.61 0.13
C ILE A 214 -25.06 17.19 -1.11
N GLN A 215 -25.48 16.34 -2.05
CA GLN A 215 -26.17 16.75 -3.26
C GLN A 215 -27.63 17.16 -3.03
N HIS A 216 -28.26 16.64 -1.97
CA HIS A 216 -29.66 16.91 -1.63
C HIS A 216 -29.81 17.73 -0.35
N LYS A 217 -28.71 18.33 0.12
CA LYS A 217 -28.69 19.27 1.23
C LYS A 217 -29.32 20.58 0.75
N THR A 218 -30.31 21.11 1.48
CA THR A 218 -30.80 22.49 1.28
C THR A 218 -29.86 23.49 1.98
N PRO A 219 -29.85 24.77 1.58
CA PRO A 219 -29.02 25.79 2.25
C PRO A 219 -29.23 25.87 3.77
N SER A 220 -30.43 25.55 4.25
CA SER A 220 -30.79 25.51 5.68
C SER A 220 -30.32 24.27 6.44
N MET A 221 -29.86 23.21 5.76
CA MET A 221 -29.41 21.97 6.42
C MET A 221 -27.94 22.05 6.82
N ILE A 222 -27.59 21.48 7.97
CA ILE A 222 -26.22 21.39 8.50
C ILE A 222 -25.78 19.94 8.59
N ASP A 223 -24.47 19.71 8.66
CA ASP A 223 -23.95 18.39 9.03
C ASP A 223 -24.27 18.15 10.51
N VAL A 224 -25.08 17.14 10.80
CA VAL A 224 -25.52 16.82 12.18
C VAL A 224 -24.79 15.62 12.78
N LYS A 225 -23.90 14.97 12.01
CA LYS A 225 -23.11 13.83 12.49
C LYS A 225 -21.72 14.26 12.94
N HIS A 226 -21.08 15.15 12.21
CA HIS A 226 -19.74 15.61 12.54
C HIS A 226 -19.78 16.77 13.52
N LYS A 227 -18.74 16.85 14.37
CA LYS A 227 -18.56 17.99 15.27
C LYS A 227 -18.39 19.28 14.46
N THR A 228 -18.90 20.38 14.99
CA THR A 228 -18.68 21.74 14.48
C THR A 228 -17.68 22.46 15.39
N CYS A 229 -17.08 23.53 14.86
CA CYS A 229 -16.22 24.43 15.62
C CYS A 229 -16.96 24.98 16.86
N GLU A 230 -16.25 25.10 17.99
CA GLU A 230 -16.79 25.60 19.26
C GLU A 230 -17.04 27.12 19.26
N HIS A 231 -16.46 27.85 18.29
CA HIS A 231 -16.78 29.26 18.10
C HIS A 231 -18.25 29.48 17.74
N GLU A 232 -18.87 30.50 18.34
CA GLU A 232 -20.29 30.80 18.17
C GLU A 232 -20.69 30.89 16.69
N ASN A 233 -21.80 30.23 16.34
CA ASN A 233 -22.35 30.18 14.99
C ASN A 233 -21.42 29.63 13.90
N CYS A 234 -20.27 29.04 14.24
CA CYS A 234 -19.38 28.44 13.25
C CYS A 234 -19.78 26.99 12.93
N LYS A 235 -20.21 26.74 11.69
CA LYS A 235 -20.58 25.39 11.20
C LYS A 235 -19.44 24.67 10.47
N ILE A 236 -18.22 25.21 10.51
CA ILE A 236 -17.05 24.59 9.89
C ILE A 236 -16.58 23.42 10.75
N ARG A 237 -16.16 22.33 10.11
CA ARG A 237 -15.58 21.17 10.79
C ARG A 237 -14.27 21.59 11.49
N PRO A 238 -14.13 21.33 12.80
CA PRO A 238 -12.92 21.69 13.51
C PRO A 238 -11.79 20.70 13.22
N SER A 239 -10.58 21.22 13.16
CA SER A 239 -9.34 20.47 12.97
C SER A 239 -8.21 20.98 13.86
N PHE A 240 -8.41 22.09 14.56
CA PHE A 240 -7.39 22.74 15.39
C PHE A 240 -7.71 22.56 16.88
N ASP A 241 -6.68 22.23 17.65
CA ASP A 241 -6.71 22.12 19.11
C ASP A 241 -5.28 22.11 19.67
N ILE A 242 -5.14 22.02 20.99
CA ILE A 242 -3.85 21.72 21.62
C ILE A 242 -3.38 20.28 21.27
N LYS A 243 -2.07 20.01 21.42
CA LYS A 243 -1.50 18.68 21.15
C LYS A 243 -2.22 17.60 21.99
N GLY A 244 -2.72 16.55 21.34
CA GLY A 244 -3.51 15.49 21.98
C GLY A 244 -5.01 15.81 22.17
N GLY A 245 -5.45 16.99 21.72
CA GLY A 245 -6.86 17.40 21.75
C GLY A 245 -7.75 16.70 20.72
N ASN A 246 -9.01 17.11 20.65
CA ASN A 246 -10.06 16.45 19.85
C ASN A 246 -10.52 17.27 18.63
N GLY A 247 -9.86 18.40 18.35
CA GLY A 247 -10.21 19.29 17.25
C GLY A 247 -11.45 20.09 17.62
N ARG A 248 -11.25 21.23 18.28
CA ARG A 248 -12.33 22.09 18.78
C ARG A 248 -12.59 23.31 17.92
N PHE A 249 -11.57 23.78 17.20
CA PHE A 249 -11.65 24.99 16.40
C PHE A 249 -11.36 24.72 14.91
N CYS A 250 -11.91 25.55 14.02
CA CYS A 250 -11.54 25.56 12.61
C CYS A 250 -10.33 26.48 12.37
N VAL A 251 -9.81 26.50 11.14
CA VAL A 251 -8.63 27.31 10.78
C VAL A 251 -8.81 28.81 11.05
N THR A 252 -10.02 29.34 10.92
CA THR A 252 -10.32 30.78 11.13
C THR A 252 -10.50 31.14 12.61
N HIS A 253 -10.80 30.17 13.47
CA HIS A 253 -11.06 30.37 14.89
C HIS A 253 -10.01 29.69 15.78
N LYS A 254 -8.87 29.29 15.22
CA LYS A 254 -7.77 28.72 16.00
C LYS A 254 -7.10 29.82 16.83
N HIS A 255 -6.64 29.47 18.02
CA HIS A 255 -5.71 30.29 18.79
C HIS A 255 -4.25 30.00 18.40
N ASP A 256 -3.32 30.85 18.79
CA ASP A 256 -1.90 30.76 18.40
C ASP A 256 -1.19 29.54 18.99
N ASP A 257 -1.67 29.05 20.12
CA ASP A 257 -1.18 27.84 20.77
C ASP A 257 -1.64 26.55 20.07
N MET A 258 -2.73 26.60 19.29
CA MET A 258 -3.37 25.44 18.67
C MET A 258 -2.67 24.95 17.39
N ILE A 259 -2.71 23.64 17.19
CA ILE A 259 -2.15 22.92 16.04
C ILE A 259 -3.25 22.10 15.35
N ASP A 260 -3.02 21.74 14.08
CA ASP A 260 -3.93 20.92 13.29
C ASP A 260 -3.84 19.43 13.68
N ILE A 261 -4.71 18.99 14.57
CA ILE A 261 -4.72 17.64 15.15
C ILE A 261 -5.02 16.52 14.14
N THR A 262 -5.31 16.83 12.87
CA THR A 262 -5.45 15.81 11.82
C THR A 262 -4.12 15.18 11.42
N HIS A 263 -3.01 15.81 11.79
CA HIS A 263 -1.66 15.34 11.54
C HIS A 263 -0.96 14.89 12.83
N THR A 264 -0.08 13.89 12.71
CA THR A 264 0.80 13.50 13.82
C THR A 264 1.91 14.54 14.00
N TYR A 265 2.19 14.90 15.24
CA TYR A 265 3.23 15.86 15.61
C TYR A 265 4.36 15.20 16.37
N CYS A 266 5.54 15.81 16.29
CA CYS A 266 6.74 15.32 16.94
C CYS A 266 6.53 15.15 18.45
N ASP A 267 6.94 14.00 18.99
CA ASP A 267 6.78 13.61 20.40
C ASP A 267 7.60 14.48 21.34
N HIS A 268 8.67 15.11 20.84
CA HIS A 268 9.50 16.02 21.63
C HIS A 268 8.66 17.13 22.25
N THR A 269 8.98 17.48 23.50
CA THR A 269 8.33 18.57 24.25
C THR A 269 8.40 19.86 23.45
N ASP A 270 7.28 20.58 23.43
CA ASP A 270 7.08 21.87 22.75
C ASP A 270 7.34 21.90 21.23
N CYS A 271 7.51 20.74 20.59
CA CYS A 271 7.70 20.67 19.15
C CYS A 271 6.36 20.64 18.41
N LYS A 272 6.04 21.73 17.69
CA LYS A 272 4.87 21.83 16.81
C LYS A 272 5.12 21.36 15.36
N LYS A 273 6.27 20.72 15.09
CA LYS A 273 6.60 20.19 13.75
C LYS A 273 5.95 18.81 13.54
N ARG A 274 5.58 18.50 12.30
CA ARG A 274 4.99 17.19 11.93
C ARG A 274 5.96 16.05 12.22
N ALA A 275 5.42 14.94 12.71
CA ALA A 275 6.16 13.71 12.95
C ALA A 275 6.29 12.90 11.66
N ASN A 276 7.23 13.27 10.81
CA ASN A 276 7.45 12.58 9.54
C ASN A 276 8.44 11.41 9.66
N PHE A 277 9.16 11.28 10.77
CA PHE A 277 10.23 10.31 10.94
C PHE A 277 9.91 9.29 12.04
N ASP A 278 10.28 8.03 11.80
CA ASP A 278 10.18 6.91 12.74
C ASP A 278 11.08 5.75 12.27
N LEU A 279 11.13 4.66 13.02
CA LEU A 279 11.69 3.40 12.54
C LEU A 279 10.84 2.82 11.38
N PRO A 280 11.40 1.90 10.56
CA PRO A 280 10.63 1.16 9.56
C PRO A 280 9.32 0.61 10.14
N ASP A 281 8.23 0.70 9.37
CA ASP A 281 6.86 0.34 9.76
C ASP A 281 6.22 1.17 10.90
N GLY A 282 6.90 2.23 11.33
CA GLY A 282 6.39 3.20 12.31
C GLY A 282 5.23 4.07 11.80
N LYS A 283 4.70 4.91 12.68
CA LYS A 283 3.58 5.84 12.40
C LYS A 283 3.97 7.31 12.45
N GLY A 284 5.26 7.59 12.62
CA GLY A 284 5.79 8.94 12.71
C GLY A 284 5.78 9.38 14.16
N LYS A 285 6.98 9.59 14.72
CA LYS A 285 7.17 10.06 16.10
C LYS A 285 7.94 11.35 16.19
N CYS A 286 8.82 11.62 15.23
CA CYS A 286 9.70 12.79 15.31
C CYS A 286 9.73 13.59 14.01
N CYS A 287 10.10 14.86 14.14
CA CYS A 287 10.34 15.73 13.00
C CYS A 287 11.78 15.60 12.52
N THR A 288 12.11 16.23 11.38
CA THR A 288 13.45 16.19 10.81
C THR A 288 14.56 16.63 11.76
N THR A 289 14.27 17.57 12.69
CA THR A 289 15.25 18.07 13.66
C THR A 289 15.39 17.21 14.91
N HIS A 290 14.41 16.34 15.18
CA HIS A 290 14.42 15.43 16.33
C HIS A 290 14.51 13.96 15.90
N LYS A 291 14.89 13.70 14.65
CA LYS A 291 15.11 12.34 14.18
C LYS A 291 16.41 11.81 14.81
N ALA A 292 16.33 10.61 15.36
CA ALA A 292 17.51 9.86 15.78
C ALA A 292 18.14 9.13 14.59
N GLU A 293 19.36 8.64 14.77
CA GLU A 293 20.01 7.76 13.80
C GLU A 293 19.14 6.50 13.54
N GLY A 294 19.08 6.05 12.29
CA GLY A 294 18.25 4.91 11.89
C GLY A 294 16.77 5.23 11.65
N MET A 295 16.28 6.44 11.96
CA MET A 295 14.91 6.85 11.64
C MET A 295 14.76 7.31 10.19
N ILE A 296 13.70 6.87 9.54
CA ILE A 296 13.38 7.09 8.13
C ILE A 296 12.12 7.96 7.98
N ASP A 297 11.91 8.56 6.80
CA ASP A 297 10.76 9.41 6.50
C ASP A 297 9.50 8.56 6.19
N ILE A 298 8.74 8.17 7.20
CA ILE A 298 7.53 7.34 7.02
C ILE A 298 6.37 8.10 6.37
N ALA A 299 6.43 9.44 6.28
CA ALA A 299 5.35 10.25 5.71
C ALA A 299 5.38 10.27 4.18
N ASN A 300 6.56 10.25 3.58
CA ASN A 300 6.72 10.22 2.13
C ASN A 300 6.81 8.78 1.59
N LYS A 301 6.43 8.60 0.32
CA LYS A 301 6.61 7.31 -0.35
C LYS A 301 8.10 7.02 -0.55
N HIS A 302 8.50 5.82 -0.17
CA HIS A 302 9.85 5.29 -0.40
C HIS A 302 9.98 4.63 -1.77
N CYS A 303 11.23 4.46 -2.18
CA CYS A 303 11.60 3.64 -3.32
C CYS A 303 11.04 2.22 -3.16
N ILE A 304 10.61 1.62 -4.27
CA ILE A 304 10.06 0.26 -4.30
C ILE A 304 11.11 -0.83 -4.06
N VAL A 305 12.39 -0.52 -4.28
CA VAL A 305 13.52 -1.42 -4.03
C VAL A 305 13.61 -1.75 -2.54
N ASP A 306 13.75 -3.05 -2.24
CA ASP A 306 13.81 -3.54 -0.86
C ASP A 306 14.90 -2.82 -0.05
N LYS A 307 14.55 -2.45 1.19
CA LYS A 307 15.43 -1.71 2.13
C LYS A 307 15.94 -0.35 1.63
N CYS A 308 15.39 0.20 0.56
CA CYS A 308 15.69 1.57 0.12
C CYS A 308 14.69 2.58 0.70
N TYR A 309 15.10 3.31 1.74
CA TYR A 309 14.27 4.34 2.39
C TYR A 309 14.44 5.74 1.79
N SER A 310 15.10 5.83 0.62
CA SER A 310 15.15 7.08 -0.13
C SER A 310 13.77 7.42 -0.71
N ARG A 311 13.42 8.70 -0.69
CA ARG A 311 12.15 9.19 -1.24
C ARG A 311 11.99 8.82 -2.71
N ALA A 312 10.84 8.25 -3.06
CA ALA A 312 10.45 8.02 -4.44
C ALA A 312 10.07 9.35 -5.09
N ASN A 313 10.82 9.75 -6.11
CA ASN A 313 10.60 10.97 -6.87
C ASN A 313 10.39 10.72 -8.37
N PHE A 314 10.68 9.51 -8.84
CA PHE A 314 10.66 9.13 -10.25
C PHE A 314 9.64 8.02 -10.51
N GLY A 315 8.98 8.10 -11.66
CA GLY A 315 8.05 7.08 -12.14
C GLY A 315 7.86 7.14 -13.65
N LYS A 316 7.29 6.09 -14.23
CA LYS A 316 6.93 6.05 -15.65
C LYS A 316 5.77 7.00 -15.93
N LEU A 317 5.71 7.58 -17.13
CA LEU A 317 4.66 8.52 -17.53
C LEU A 317 3.25 7.96 -17.24
N GLY A 318 2.39 8.79 -16.68
CA GLY A 318 1.03 8.43 -16.27
C GLY A 318 0.95 7.62 -14.97
N SER A 319 2.06 7.07 -14.48
CA SER A 319 2.12 6.28 -13.25
C SER A 319 2.49 7.14 -12.04
N LYS A 320 2.23 6.62 -10.83
CA LYS A 320 2.72 7.22 -9.59
C LYS A 320 4.25 7.01 -9.48
N VAL A 321 4.94 7.92 -8.80
CA VAL A 321 6.37 7.76 -8.49
C VAL A 321 6.60 6.50 -7.65
N SER A 322 7.67 5.78 -7.97
CA SER A 322 8.03 4.49 -7.36
C SER A 322 9.52 4.35 -7.06
N HIS A 323 10.40 5.14 -7.69
CA HIS A 323 11.85 4.99 -7.54
C HIS A 323 12.51 6.28 -7.03
N CYS A 324 13.61 6.13 -6.30
CA CYS A 324 14.50 7.23 -5.92
C CYS A 324 15.41 7.63 -7.09
N ALA A 325 16.30 8.59 -6.87
CA ALA A 325 17.24 9.03 -7.91
C ALA A 325 18.25 7.94 -8.31
N VAL A 326 18.74 7.17 -7.33
CA VAL A 326 19.73 6.10 -7.54
C VAL A 326 19.12 4.90 -8.25
N HIS A 327 17.91 4.50 -7.88
CA HIS A 327 17.22 3.35 -8.47
C HIS A 327 16.31 3.72 -9.65
N ARG A 328 16.49 4.89 -10.25
CA ARG A 328 15.65 5.34 -11.36
C ARG A 328 15.91 4.49 -12.60
N GLU A 329 14.87 3.86 -13.14
CA GLU A 329 14.95 3.16 -14.43
C GLU A 329 14.88 4.12 -15.63
N LYS A 330 15.34 3.66 -16.81
CA LYS A 330 15.20 4.40 -18.07
C LYS A 330 13.73 4.75 -18.36
N GLY A 331 13.49 5.96 -18.85
CA GLY A 331 12.15 6.48 -19.13
C GLY A 331 11.35 6.96 -17.91
N MET A 332 11.92 6.92 -16.69
CA MET A 332 11.24 7.48 -15.51
C MET A 332 11.51 8.99 -15.33
N ILE A 333 10.45 9.75 -15.09
CA ILE A 333 10.48 11.20 -14.92
C ILE A 333 9.95 11.62 -13.55
N ARG A 334 10.25 12.87 -13.14
CA ARG A 334 9.63 13.44 -11.94
C ARG A 334 8.19 13.82 -12.24
N ARG A 335 7.36 13.83 -11.19
CA ARG A 335 5.92 14.20 -11.29
C ARG A 335 5.24 13.50 -12.47
N SER A 336 5.49 12.21 -12.61
CA SER A 336 5.18 11.40 -13.81
C SER A 336 3.70 11.36 -14.20
N ASN A 337 2.78 11.76 -13.32
CA ASN A 337 1.34 11.86 -13.55
C ASN A 337 0.82 13.30 -13.63
N ARG A 338 1.70 14.31 -13.73
CA ARG A 338 1.32 15.72 -13.84
C ARG A 338 0.46 15.95 -15.08
N LYS A 339 -0.59 16.76 -14.92
CA LYS A 339 -1.40 17.26 -16.04
C LYS A 339 -0.81 18.54 -16.60
N CYS A 340 -1.05 18.78 -17.88
CA CYS A 340 -0.71 20.03 -18.53
C CYS A 340 -1.26 21.22 -17.74
N ALA A 341 -0.50 22.31 -17.65
CA ALA A 341 -0.94 23.53 -16.98
C ALA A 341 -2.26 24.09 -17.56
N ASN A 342 -2.53 23.83 -18.85
CA ASN A 342 -3.62 24.43 -19.60
C ASN A 342 -4.74 23.43 -19.95
N CYS A 343 -4.58 22.13 -19.69
CA CYS A 343 -5.62 21.13 -19.97
C CYS A 343 -5.48 19.84 -19.13
N LYS A 344 -6.37 18.85 -19.36
CA LYS A 344 -6.40 17.58 -18.60
C LYS A 344 -5.48 16.49 -19.15
N GLU A 345 -4.80 16.75 -20.26
CA GLU A 345 -3.83 15.82 -20.84
C GLU A 345 -2.57 15.68 -19.98
N LEU A 346 -1.85 14.57 -20.14
CA LEU A 346 -0.58 14.38 -19.45
C LEU A 346 0.44 15.40 -19.94
N ALA A 347 1.18 15.99 -19.00
CA ALA A 347 2.30 16.84 -19.34
C ALA A 347 3.49 15.96 -19.74
N VAL A 348 4.01 16.19 -20.94
CA VAL A 348 5.14 15.46 -21.53
C VAL A 348 6.28 16.41 -21.94
N TRP A 349 6.03 17.72 -21.94
CA TRP A 349 7.01 18.78 -22.16
C TRP A 349 7.31 19.53 -20.86
N GLY A 350 8.55 19.95 -20.67
CA GLY A 350 8.97 20.76 -19.52
C GLY A 350 10.49 20.92 -19.43
N ILE A 351 10.97 21.32 -18.25
CA ILE A 351 12.38 21.67 -18.01
C ILE A 351 12.89 20.84 -16.81
N ASN A 352 14.18 20.43 -16.82
CA ASN A 352 14.82 19.72 -15.69
C ASN A 352 14.05 18.47 -15.21
N PHE A 353 13.62 17.62 -16.16
CA PHE A 353 12.82 16.41 -15.90
C PHE A 353 11.48 16.68 -15.18
N THR A 354 10.98 17.91 -15.20
CA THR A 354 9.72 18.30 -14.57
C THR A 354 8.68 18.65 -15.65
N PRO A 355 7.69 17.78 -15.88
CA PRO A 355 6.68 18.02 -16.90
C PRO A 355 5.72 19.15 -16.50
N LEU A 356 5.38 20.02 -17.45
CA LEU A 356 4.47 21.15 -17.27
C LEU A 356 3.39 21.22 -18.35
N HIS A 357 3.71 20.99 -19.63
CA HIS A 357 2.75 21.10 -20.73
C HIS A 357 2.60 19.81 -21.56
N CYS A 358 1.47 19.69 -22.27
CA CYS A 358 1.27 18.65 -23.28
C CYS A 358 1.77 19.12 -24.66
N GLU A 359 1.73 18.25 -25.66
CA GLU A 359 2.22 18.55 -27.02
C GLU A 359 1.64 19.84 -27.62
N LEU A 360 0.36 20.12 -27.38
CA LEU A 360 -0.36 21.27 -27.94
C LEU A 360 -0.09 22.58 -27.20
N HIS A 361 0.42 22.50 -25.97
CA HIS A 361 0.61 23.66 -25.09
C HIS A 361 2.07 23.86 -24.70
N LYS A 362 3.00 23.19 -25.38
CA LYS A 362 4.43 23.32 -25.11
C LYS A 362 4.91 24.72 -25.44
N ASN A 363 5.86 25.20 -24.64
CA ASN A 363 6.57 26.43 -24.95
C ASN A 363 7.87 26.13 -25.71
N GLU A 364 8.44 27.14 -26.36
CA GLU A 364 9.68 27.00 -27.16
C GLU A 364 10.92 26.64 -26.32
N ASP A 365 10.93 26.98 -25.04
CA ASP A 365 11.99 26.71 -24.07
C ASP A 365 11.89 25.33 -23.40
N GLU A 366 10.78 24.62 -23.64
CA GLU A 366 10.55 23.30 -23.05
C GLU A 366 11.07 22.17 -23.95
N GLN A 367 11.60 21.14 -23.31
CA GLN A 367 12.01 19.92 -23.99
C GLN A 367 11.00 18.81 -23.74
N ASN A 368 10.98 17.84 -24.65
CA ASN A 368 10.23 16.63 -24.44
C ASN A 368 10.88 15.83 -23.31
N LEU A 369 10.08 15.21 -22.45
CA LEU A 369 10.53 14.41 -21.31
C LEU A 369 10.21 12.92 -21.48
N VAL A 370 9.63 12.52 -22.60
CA VAL A 370 9.24 11.13 -22.88
C VAL A 370 9.88 10.63 -24.17
N GLU A 371 10.10 9.33 -24.23
CA GLU A 371 10.75 8.71 -25.39
C GLU A 371 9.86 8.80 -26.64
N ARG A 372 10.41 9.32 -27.73
CA ARG A 372 9.79 9.38 -29.07
C ARG A 372 10.80 8.96 -30.14
N PRO A 373 10.33 8.50 -31.32
CA PRO A 373 11.20 8.23 -32.45
C PRO A 373 11.99 9.49 -32.84
N CYS A 374 13.31 9.43 -32.72
CA CYS A 374 14.20 10.50 -33.15
C CYS A 374 14.02 10.80 -34.65
N SER A 375 14.06 12.07 -35.04
CA SER A 375 13.94 12.48 -36.44
C SER A 375 15.08 11.92 -37.32
N SER A 376 16.29 11.78 -36.77
CA SER A 376 17.45 11.22 -37.47
C SER A 376 17.60 9.70 -37.40
N CYS A 377 17.46 9.06 -36.22
CA CYS A 377 17.71 7.62 -36.08
C CYS A 377 16.44 6.76 -35.90
N HIS A 378 15.26 7.38 -35.77
CA HIS A 378 13.94 6.77 -35.58
C HIS A 378 13.79 5.85 -34.36
N LEU A 379 14.81 5.77 -33.51
CA LEU A 379 14.76 5.03 -32.25
C LEU A 379 14.06 5.85 -31.16
N PRO A 380 13.36 5.19 -30.21
CA PRO A 380 12.67 5.86 -29.12
C PRO A 380 13.68 6.42 -28.11
N TYR A 381 13.74 7.75 -28.01
CA TYR A 381 14.60 8.50 -27.08
C TYR A 381 13.90 9.76 -26.60
N ILE A 382 14.35 10.32 -25.47
CA ILE A 382 13.95 11.68 -25.14
C ILE A 382 14.68 12.61 -26.11
N LEU A 383 13.92 13.50 -26.76
CA LEU A 383 14.39 14.33 -27.87
C LEU A 383 14.51 15.79 -27.46
N ASP A 384 15.49 16.48 -28.01
CA ASP A 384 15.66 17.92 -27.82
C ASP A 384 14.59 18.74 -28.55
N LYS A 385 14.72 20.07 -28.50
CA LYS A 385 13.85 21.01 -29.23
C LYS A 385 13.83 20.79 -30.75
N ASP A 386 14.86 20.15 -31.31
CA ASP A 386 15.02 19.87 -32.75
C ASP A 386 14.56 18.43 -33.11
N ASN A 387 13.89 17.73 -32.19
CA ASN A 387 13.45 16.33 -32.31
C ASN A 387 14.60 15.33 -32.54
N LYS A 388 15.81 15.64 -32.06
CA LYS A 388 16.97 14.77 -32.12
C LYS A 388 17.27 14.20 -30.74
N CYS A 389 17.62 12.92 -30.67
CA CYS A 389 17.98 12.27 -29.41
C CYS A 389 19.35 12.73 -28.92
N GLU A 390 19.67 12.42 -27.66
CA GLU A 390 20.98 12.66 -27.06
C GLU A 390 22.15 12.11 -27.92
N ASN A 391 21.94 11.05 -28.70
CA ASN A 391 22.95 10.50 -29.61
C ASN A 391 23.00 11.21 -30.97
N CYS A 392 21.89 11.79 -31.45
CA CYS A 392 21.79 12.46 -32.75
C CYS A 392 22.00 13.97 -32.68
N ASN A 393 21.87 14.57 -31.50
CA ASN A 393 22.30 15.93 -31.19
C ASN A 393 22.85 15.97 -29.76
N PRO A 394 24.09 15.51 -29.54
CA PRO A 394 24.68 15.48 -28.20
C PRO A 394 24.82 16.88 -27.58
N LEU A 395 24.90 17.94 -28.39
CA LEU A 395 25.11 19.31 -27.92
C LEU A 395 23.89 19.88 -27.17
N SER A 396 22.67 19.49 -27.54
CA SER A 396 21.44 19.99 -26.90
C SER A 396 21.17 19.38 -25.52
N TRP A 397 21.89 18.31 -25.17
CA TRP A 397 21.80 17.59 -23.89
C TRP A 397 23.00 17.86 -22.96
N LYS A 398 23.93 18.74 -23.37
CA LYS A 398 25.12 19.10 -22.60
C LYS A 398 24.80 20.15 -21.53
N SER A 399 24.48 19.67 -20.33
CA SER A 399 24.71 20.47 -19.12
C SER A 399 25.37 19.71 -17.96
N ALA A 400 25.75 18.43 -18.12
CA ALA A 400 26.49 17.74 -17.06
C ALA A 400 27.42 16.57 -17.49
N LEU A 401 27.33 16.05 -18.73
CA LEU A 401 27.91 14.74 -19.06
C LEU A 401 29.18 14.75 -19.95
N LEU A 402 29.73 15.91 -20.29
CA LEU A 402 30.91 15.99 -21.18
C LEU A 402 32.04 16.87 -20.62
N ALA A 403 32.05 17.13 -19.33
CA ALA A 403 33.08 17.96 -18.69
C ALA A 403 34.47 17.28 -18.69
N LYS A 404 34.55 15.95 -18.78
CA LYS A 404 35.82 15.20 -18.69
C LYS A 404 36.29 14.60 -20.02
N GLN A 405 35.35 14.22 -20.90
CA GLN A 405 35.67 13.77 -22.25
C GLN A 405 36.19 14.91 -23.14
N ILE A 406 35.53 16.08 -23.14
CA ILE A 406 35.91 17.22 -24.01
C ILE A 406 37.37 17.63 -23.79
N PRO A 407 37.86 17.83 -22.55
CA PRO A 407 39.25 18.24 -22.33
C PRO A 407 40.30 17.24 -22.83
N LEU A 408 40.03 15.93 -22.75
CA LEU A 408 40.95 14.92 -23.31
C LEU A 408 40.99 15.02 -24.83
N MET A 409 39.83 15.17 -25.48
CA MET A 409 39.76 15.27 -26.93
C MET A 409 40.41 16.57 -27.45
N ASP A 410 40.13 17.70 -26.82
CA ASP A 410 40.77 18.99 -27.12
C ASP A 410 42.29 18.92 -26.94
N TYR A 411 42.76 18.23 -25.89
CA TYR A 411 44.18 18.00 -25.66
C TYR A 411 44.83 17.19 -26.79
N LEU A 412 44.19 16.12 -27.25
CA LEU A 412 44.69 15.29 -28.35
C LEU A 412 44.66 16.04 -29.68
N ASP A 413 43.62 16.85 -29.92
CA ASP A 413 43.51 17.69 -31.12
C ASP A 413 44.66 18.70 -31.19
N SER A 414 45.02 19.30 -30.05
CA SER A 414 46.17 20.21 -29.94
C SER A 414 47.53 19.57 -30.23
N ARG A 415 47.58 18.23 -30.35
CA ARG A 415 48.79 17.43 -30.62
C ARG A 415 48.78 16.75 -31.99
N ASP A 416 47.93 17.19 -32.91
CA ASP A 416 47.75 16.54 -34.22
C ASP A 416 47.30 15.07 -34.13
N LEU A 417 46.58 14.74 -33.05
CA LEU A 417 45.97 13.43 -32.77
C LEU A 417 44.44 13.54 -32.77
N ALA A 418 43.88 14.29 -33.71
CA ALA A 418 42.44 14.47 -33.83
C ALA A 418 41.69 13.18 -34.19
N GLY A 419 42.37 12.22 -34.82
CA GLY A 419 41.77 10.98 -35.30
C GLY A 419 40.66 11.21 -36.31
N GLU A 420 39.97 10.13 -36.68
CA GLU A 420 38.70 10.24 -37.38
C GLU A 420 37.58 10.29 -36.35
N MET A 421 36.89 11.43 -36.29
CA MET A 421 35.62 11.51 -35.58
C MET A 421 34.59 10.78 -36.45
N THR A 422 34.24 9.54 -36.11
CA THR A 422 33.36 8.71 -36.95
C THR A 422 31.93 9.24 -36.95
N ASP A 423 31.60 10.15 -37.87
CA ASP A 423 30.24 10.48 -38.29
C ASP A 423 29.72 9.52 -39.39
N ARG A 424 30.50 8.50 -39.76
CA ARG A 424 30.05 7.43 -40.66
C ARG A 424 29.39 6.31 -39.86
N ILE A 425 28.08 6.14 -40.06
CA ILE A 425 27.36 4.93 -39.68
C ILE A 425 27.89 3.80 -40.58
N ILE A 426 28.57 2.82 -40.00
CA ILE A 426 29.04 1.64 -40.73
C ILE A 426 27.88 0.65 -40.77
N ASP A 427 27.23 0.58 -41.93
CA ASP A 427 26.00 -0.20 -42.15
C ASP A 427 26.34 -1.64 -42.58
N LYS A 428 26.02 -2.62 -41.70
CA LYS A 428 25.50 -3.97 -41.99
C LYS A 428 25.70 -4.89 -40.77
N GLY A 429 24.70 -4.97 -39.90
CA GLY A 429 24.65 -6.00 -38.86
C GLY A 429 23.53 -5.77 -37.87
N ILE A 430 22.79 -6.83 -37.53
CA ILE A 430 21.56 -6.85 -36.71
C ILE A 430 21.81 -6.48 -35.22
N CYS A 431 23.01 -6.02 -34.87
CA CYS A 431 23.36 -5.49 -33.54
C CYS A 431 24.58 -4.52 -33.62
N GLY A 432 24.53 -3.46 -34.44
CA GLY A 432 25.70 -2.59 -34.68
C GLY A 432 25.38 -1.10 -34.82
N LYS A 433 25.22 -0.37 -33.70
CA LYS A 433 25.23 1.11 -33.69
C LYS A 433 26.01 1.64 -32.49
N GLU A 434 27.23 1.18 -32.32
CA GLU A 434 28.10 1.61 -31.22
C GLU A 434 29.26 2.40 -31.81
N ARG A 435 29.34 3.67 -31.40
CA ARG A 435 30.31 4.67 -31.85
C ARG A 435 31.44 4.71 -30.82
N PRO A 436 32.69 4.44 -31.19
CA PRO A 436 33.83 4.68 -30.30
C PRO A 436 34.04 6.18 -30.06
N ASP A 437 34.60 6.57 -28.92
CA ASP A 437 34.80 8.00 -28.59
C ASP A 437 35.81 8.67 -29.55
N ARG A 438 36.87 7.94 -29.92
CA ARG A 438 37.79 8.34 -30.99
C ARG A 438 38.41 7.14 -31.68
N LEU A 439 38.49 7.20 -33.01
CA LEU A 439 39.09 6.17 -33.84
C LEU A 439 40.29 6.73 -34.58
N TYR A 440 41.36 5.95 -34.65
CA TYR A 440 42.55 6.23 -35.45
C TYR A 440 42.75 5.08 -36.43
N ASP A 441 42.61 5.38 -37.72
CA ASP A 441 42.98 4.47 -38.79
C ASP A 441 44.42 4.77 -39.23
N PHE A 442 45.34 3.86 -38.92
CA PHE A 442 46.74 3.95 -39.35
C PHE A 442 47.04 3.08 -40.57
N HIS A 443 46.01 2.59 -41.27
CA HIS A 443 46.03 1.68 -42.42
C HIS A 443 46.48 0.25 -42.09
N ASP A 444 47.56 0.08 -41.33
CA ASP A 444 48.09 -1.23 -40.88
C ASP A 444 47.46 -1.72 -39.57
N LYS A 445 46.81 -0.83 -38.83
CA LYS A 445 46.16 -1.08 -37.54
C LYS A 445 45.10 -0.03 -37.24
N ILE A 446 44.14 -0.40 -36.40
CA ILE A 446 43.12 0.51 -35.88
C ILE A 446 43.34 0.70 -34.38
N VAL A 447 43.36 1.96 -33.92
CA VAL A 447 43.35 2.29 -32.50
C VAL A 447 42.03 2.94 -32.14
N ILE A 448 41.40 2.45 -31.09
CA ILE A 448 40.14 2.97 -30.56
C ILE A 448 40.40 3.49 -29.15
N LEU A 449 40.09 4.76 -28.90
CA LEU A 449 40.13 5.36 -27.57
C LEU A 449 38.71 5.48 -27.02
N GLU A 450 38.50 5.01 -25.80
CA GLU A 450 37.25 5.17 -25.04
C GLU A 450 37.55 5.88 -23.70
N CYS A 451 36.75 6.89 -23.38
CA CYS A 451 36.84 7.65 -22.13
C CYS A 451 35.81 7.09 -21.13
N ASP A 452 36.26 6.18 -20.27
CA ASP A 452 35.41 5.44 -19.34
C ASP A 452 35.27 6.15 -18.00
N GLU A 453 34.28 7.03 -17.90
CA GLU A 453 33.87 7.54 -16.58
C GLU A 453 33.45 6.38 -15.67
N HIS A 454 33.87 6.45 -14.40
CA HIS A 454 33.63 5.47 -13.34
C HIS A 454 34.20 4.07 -13.58
N GLN A 455 35.27 3.95 -14.41
CA GLN A 455 35.90 2.67 -14.78
C GLN A 455 34.90 1.66 -15.37
N HIS A 456 33.77 2.14 -15.90
CA HIS A 456 32.72 1.31 -16.50
C HIS A 456 32.15 0.21 -15.56
N ASN A 457 32.14 0.46 -14.24
CA ASN A 457 31.67 -0.48 -13.20
C ASN A 457 30.16 -0.77 -13.21
N ASP A 458 29.38 -0.05 -14.02
CA ASP A 458 27.91 -0.12 -14.05
C ASP A 458 27.35 -1.19 -15.03
N ARG A 459 28.22 -1.97 -15.70
CA ARG A 459 27.80 -3.01 -16.67
C ARG A 459 28.40 -4.38 -16.37
N ALA A 460 27.64 -5.44 -16.66
CA ALA A 460 28.15 -6.81 -16.64
C ALA A 460 29.19 -7.03 -17.75
N CYS A 461 30.41 -7.44 -17.37
CA CYS A 461 31.61 -7.59 -18.18
C CYS A 461 31.45 -8.37 -19.52
N ILE A 462 30.50 -9.30 -19.62
CA ILE A 462 30.34 -10.19 -20.79
C ILE A 462 29.79 -9.46 -22.02
N CYS A 463 28.90 -8.47 -21.84
CA CYS A 463 28.34 -7.72 -22.97
C CYS A 463 29.40 -6.83 -23.65
N GLU A 464 30.41 -6.42 -22.89
CA GLU A 464 31.43 -5.47 -23.33
C GLU A 464 32.53 -6.10 -24.18
N GLN A 465 32.99 -7.30 -23.81
CA GLN A 465 33.92 -8.06 -24.66
C GLN A 465 33.25 -8.44 -25.98
N THR A 466 31.98 -8.86 -25.92
CA THR A 466 31.17 -9.13 -27.12
C THR A 466 31.09 -7.90 -28.02
N ARG A 467 30.94 -6.70 -27.43
CA ARG A 467 30.96 -5.41 -28.14
C ARG A 467 32.30 -5.13 -28.83
N MET A 468 33.42 -5.27 -28.11
CA MET A 468 34.75 -5.04 -28.70
C MET A 468 35.04 -6.02 -29.85
N VAL A 469 34.63 -7.29 -29.71
CA VAL A 469 34.75 -8.31 -30.76
C VAL A 469 33.95 -7.90 -32.01
N ASN A 470 32.69 -7.51 -31.85
CA ASN A 470 31.86 -7.07 -32.97
C ASN A 470 32.46 -5.88 -33.70
N ILE A 471 32.98 -4.87 -32.98
CA ILE A 471 33.64 -3.70 -33.58
C ILE A 471 34.91 -4.14 -34.33
N SER A 472 35.72 -5.01 -33.73
CA SER A 472 36.98 -5.47 -34.37
C SER A 472 36.77 -6.23 -35.68
N GLN A 473 35.72 -7.06 -35.75
CA GLN A 473 35.39 -7.85 -36.94
C GLN A 473 35.01 -6.98 -38.15
N MET A 474 34.58 -5.73 -37.91
CA MET A 474 34.21 -4.79 -38.98
C MET A 474 35.41 -4.31 -39.79
N PHE A 475 36.63 -4.40 -39.24
CA PHE A 475 37.86 -3.96 -39.92
C PHE A 475 38.53 -5.08 -40.73
N GLY A 476 37.83 -6.19 -40.98
CA GLY A 476 38.20 -7.15 -42.02
C GLY A 476 39.55 -7.87 -41.81
N GLY A 477 39.95 -8.08 -40.55
CA GLY A 477 41.21 -8.76 -40.21
C GLY A 477 42.38 -7.81 -39.92
N ILE A 478 42.18 -6.50 -39.99
CA ILE A 478 43.15 -5.51 -39.50
C ILE A 478 43.22 -5.59 -37.96
N PRO A 479 44.41 -5.65 -37.34
CA PRO A 479 44.55 -5.63 -35.88
C PRO A 479 43.92 -4.39 -35.23
N VAL A 480 43.10 -4.59 -34.20
CA VAL A 480 42.39 -3.53 -33.48
C VAL A 480 42.85 -3.45 -32.02
N TYR A 481 43.16 -2.23 -31.58
CA TYR A 481 43.70 -1.93 -30.26
C TYR A 481 42.80 -0.94 -29.51
N PHE A 482 42.14 -1.39 -28.45
CA PHE A 482 41.37 -0.53 -27.56
C PHE A 482 42.24 0.06 -26.46
N ILE A 483 42.17 1.37 -26.29
CA ILE A 483 42.72 2.12 -25.16
C ILE A 483 41.54 2.62 -24.34
N ARG A 484 41.38 2.08 -23.14
CA ARG A 484 40.30 2.44 -22.22
C ARG A 484 40.84 3.35 -21.15
N PHE A 485 40.51 4.63 -21.23
CA PHE A 485 41.06 5.69 -20.40
C PHE A 485 40.09 6.09 -19.30
N ASN A 486 40.48 5.97 -18.03
CA ASN A 486 39.69 6.43 -16.91
C ASN A 486 40.05 7.90 -16.53
N PRO A 487 39.15 8.88 -16.71
CA PRO A 487 39.37 10.25 -16.27
C PRO A 487 39.11 10.45 -14.77
N ASP A 488 38.49 9.48 -14.09
CA ASP A 488 38.12 9.57 -12.67
C ASP A 488 39.23 9.12 -11.73
N THR A 489 39.01 9.33 -10.44
CA THR A 489 39.89 8.84 -9.38
C THR A 489 40.08 7.32 -9.47
N TYR A 490 41.29 6.84 -9.19
CA TYR A 490 41.61 5.42 -9.14
C TYR A 490 42.51 5.09 -7.94
N THR A 491 42.53 3.82 -7.54
CA THR A 491 43.44 3.34 -6.48
C THR A 491 44.74 2.84 -7.11
N PRO A 492 45.92 3.46 -6.87
CA PRO A 492 47.18 2.98 -7.41
C PRO A 492 47.58 1.60 -6.87
N LYS A 493 48.43 0.86 -7.59
CA LYS A 493 48.90 -0.49 -7.20
C LYS A 493 49.61 -0.53 -5.84
N HIS A 494 50.35 0.52 -5.52
CA HIS A 494 51.16 0.62 -4.32
C HIS A 494 50.64 1.75 -3.43
N GLU A 495 50.41 1.48 -2.15
CA GLU A 495 49.89 2.45 -1.17
C GLU A 495 50.77 3.71 -1.02
N ALA A 496 52.04 3.63 -1.41
CA ALA A 496 52.98 4.75 -1.41
C ALA A 496 52.85 5.69 -2.63
N LEU A 497 52.09 5.31 -3.66
CA LEU A 497 51.88 6.11 -4.86
C LEU A 497 50.63 6.97 -4.70
N SER A 498 50.75 8.27 -4.99
CA SER A 498 49.60 9.17 -5.17
C SER A 498 49.07 9.08 -6.60
N GLU A 499 47.78 9.34 -6.78
CA GLU A 499 47.18 9.42 -8.10
C GLU A 499 47.88 10.44 -9.01
N ASP A 500 48.06 10.06 -10.29
CA ASP A 500 48.56 10.98 -11.31
C ASP A 500 47.56 12.12 -11.56
N THR A 501 48.09 13.33 -11.74
CA THR A 501 47.27 14.50 -12.09
C THR A 501 46.66 14.33 -13.49
N ILE A 502 45.46 14.88 -13.71
CA ILE A 502 44.75 14.73 -14.99
C ILE A 502 45.59 15.16 -16.21
N THR A 503 46.40 16.22 -16.06
CA THR A 503 47.33 16.68 -17.11
C THR A 503 48.41 15.63 -17.43
N LYS A 504 48.96 14.96 -16.42
CA LYS A 504 49.93 13.87 -16.61
C LYS A 504 49.26 12.66 -17.28
N ARG A 505 47.99 12.38 -16.95
CA ARG A 505 47.21 11.32 -17.58
C ARG A 505 46.99 11.58 -19.07
N TYR A 506 46.55 12.80 -19.42
CA TYR A 506 46.36 13.22 -20.81
C TYR A 506 47.66 13.14 -21.61
N LYS A 507 48.77 13.64 -21.03
CA LYS A 507 50.09 13.55 -21.64
C LYS A 507 50.47 12.10 -21.96
N THR A 508 50.32 11.21 -20.98
CA THR A 508 50.65 9.78 -21.15
C THR A 508 49.77 9.12 -22.21
N CYS A 509 48.46 9.39 -22.23
CA CYS A 509 47.56 8.86 -23.25
C CYS A 509 47.94 9.35 -24.66
N GLY A 510 48.23 10.65 -24.81
CA GLY A 510 48.65 11.24 -26.08
C GLY A 510 50.02 10.74 -26.54
N ASP A 511 50.99 10.63 -25.63
CA ASP A 511 52.32 10.04 -25.92
C ASP A 511 52.18 8.59 -26.39
N PHE A 512 51.33 7.81 -25.72
CA PHE A 512 51.11 6.40 -26.06
C PHE A 512 50.47 6.22 -27.44
N ILE A 513 49.45 7.02 -27.77
CA ILE A 513 48.83 7.01 -29.11
C ILE A 513 49.85 7.44 -30.17
N GLN A 514 50.66 8.46 -29.89
CA GLN A 514 51.71 8.92 -30.79
C GLN A 514 52.79 7.84 -31.00
N ASP A 515 53.20 7.13 -29.95
CA ASP A 515 54.15 6.04 -30.03
C ASP A 515 53.60 4.85 -30.83
N ILE A 516 52.28 4.59 -30.76
CA ILE A 516 51.60 3.61 -31.64
C ILE A 516 51.62 4.08 -33.09
N LYS A 517 51.25 5.34 -33.34
CA LYS A 517 51.22 5.96 -34.67
C LYS A 517 52.59 5.88 -35.34
N ASP A 518 53.64 6.22 -34.60
CA ASP A 518 55.03 6.27 -35.08
C ASP A 518 55.76 4.93 -34.97
N GLN A 519 55.06 3.84 -34.64
CA GLN A 519 55.60 2.48 -34.52
C GLN A 519 56.79 2.36 -33.55
N ARG A 520 56.80 3.16 -32.47
CA ARG A 520 57.86 3.14 -31.44
C ARG A 520 57.66 2.06 -30.38
N ILE A 521 56.47 1.45 -30.33
CA ILE A 521 56.15 0.34 -29.43
C ILE A 521 55.80 -0.92 -30.20
N LYS A 522 56.15 -2.07 -29.62
CA LYS A 522 55.76 -3.38 -30.14
C LYS A 522 54.36 -3.71 -29.64
N LEU A 523 53.40 -3.84 -30.55
CA LEU A 523 52.03 -4.23 -30.25
C LEU A 523 51.85 -5.76 -30.27
N PRO A 524 50.88 -6.31 -29.52
CA PRO A 524 50.54 -7.73 -29.56
C PRO A 524 50.15 -8.20 -30.96
N ASN A 525 50.58 -9.40 -31.35
CA ASN A 525 50.10 -10.02 -32.57
C ASN A 525 48.74 -10.69 -32.33
N ALA A 526 47.67 -9.90 -32.37
CA ALA A 526 46.31 -10.32 -32.11
C ALA A 526 45.31 -9.50 -32.95
N LEU A 527 44.14 -10.09 -33.26
CA LEU A 527 43.08 -9.40 -33.98
C LEU A 527 42.43 -8.32 -33.11
N LEU A 528 42.33 -8.57 -31.81
CA LEU A 528 41.78 -7.63 -30.84
C LEU A 528 42.54 -7.67 -29.53
N SER A 529 43.06 -6.52 -29.13
CA SER A 529 43.68 -6.32 -27.81
C SER A 529 43.11 -5.07 -27.12
N VAL A 530 43.06 -5.08 -25.79
CA VAL A 530 42.63 -3.93 -24.98
C VAL A 530 43.62 -3.65 -23.85
N ILE A 531 43.90 -2.37 -23.61
CA ILE A 531 44.68 -1.90 -22.47
C ILE A 531 43.86 -0.88 -21.67
N TYR A 532 43.99 -0.93 -20.35
CA TYR A 532 43.24 -0.10 -19.42
C TYR A 532 44.18 0.91 -18.76
N LEU A 533 43.94 2.20 -18.99
CA LEU A 533 44.75 3.28 -18.45
C LEU A 533 44.08 3.90 -17.22
N TYR A 534 44.81 4.00 -16.12
CA TYR A 534 44.37 4.62 -14.86
C TYR A 534 43.16 3.94 -14.21
N TYR A 535 43.04 2.63 -14.34
CA TYR A 535 42.08 1.81 -13.58
C TYR A 535 42.65 1.46 -12.19
N ASN A 536 41.82 0.92 -11.29
CA ASN A 536 42.30 0.44 -9.99
C ASN A 536 43.41 -0.60 -10.17
N GLY A 537 44.54 -0.40 -9.48
CA GLY A 537 45.75 -1.20 -9.62
C GLY A 537 46.78 -0.63 -10.60
N TRP A 538 46.54 0.54 -11.20
CA TRP A 538 47.50 1.20 -12.08
C TRP A 538 48.80 1.56 -11.34
N SER A 539 49.94 1.17 -11.90
CA SER A 539 51.29 1.53 -11.43
C SER A 539 52.12 2.28 -12.47
N GLY A 540 51.70 2.26 -13.73
CA GLY A 540 52.36 2.97 -14.84
C GLY A 540 52.36 2.13 -16.11
N LEU A 541 52.49 2.81 -17.25
CA LEU A 541 52.36 2.20 -18.58
C LEU A 541 53.34 1.03 -18.83
N ASN A 542 54.51 1.03 -18.18
CA ASN A 542 55.52 -0.03 -18.33
C ASN A 542 55.14 -1.34 -17.62
N GLU A 543 54.20 -1.29 -16.68
CA GLU A 543 53.72 -2.46 -15.93
C GLU A 543 52.36 -2.96 -16.42
N GLU A 544 51.71 -2.24 -17.32
CA GLU A 544 50.43 -2.65 -17.88
C GLU A 544 50.63 -3.53 -19.11
N GLU A 545 49.86 -4.61 -19.17
CA GLU A 545 49.88 -5.55 -20.29
C GLU A 545 48.63 -5.37 -21.16
N TRP A 546 48.80 -5.63 -22.45
CA TRP A 546 47.66 -5.74 -23.35
C TRP A 546 46.90 -7.03 -23.07
N ASN A 547 45.60 -6.91 -22.83
CA ASN A 547 44.71 -8.05 -22.72
C ASN A 547 44.30 -8.49 -24.13
N ILE A 548 44.73 -9.68 -24.55
CA ILE A 548 44.34 -10.27 -25.83
C ILE A 548 42.92 -10.81 -25.69
N ILE A 549 41.98 -10.25 -26.44
CA ILE A 549 40.58 -10.70 -26.49
C ILE A 549 40.39 -11.71 -27.62
N THR A 550 40.97 -11.41 -28.80
CA THR A 550 40.91 -12.30 -29.97
C THR A 550 42.33 -12.47 -30.54
N PRO A 551 42.96 -13.65 -30.39
CA PRO A 551 44.29 -13.90 -30.95
C PRO A 551 44.26 -13.94 -32.48
N MET A 552 45.41 -13.71 -33.12
CA MET A 552 45.62 -14.05 -34.54
C MET A 552 45.88 -15.54 -34.62
N GLU A 553 45.16 -16.26 -35.50
CA GLU A 553 45.44 -17.68 -35.79
C GLU A 553 46.79 -17.87 -36.49
#